data_AF-A0A926IWM6-F1
#
_entry.id   AF-A0A926IWM6-F1
#
_cell.length_a   1.000
_cell.length_b   1.000
_cell.length_c   1.000
_cell.angle_alpha   90.00
_cell.angle_beta   90.00
_cell.angle_gamma   90.00
#
_symmetry.space_group_name_H-M   'P 1'
#
loop_
_entity.id
_entity.type
_entity.pdbx_description
1 polymer ?
#
loop_
_entity_poly.entity_id
_entity_poly.type
_entity_poly.pdbx_seq_one_letter_code
_entity_poly.pdbx_strand_id
1 'polypeptide(L)'
;MALRRGRNAGATPVSKGGNRVAGRRWALVLVLLSADAPAPATDLPGLRPGLRPVQALDRPVRISLARAIELAATKLEGARCREVFSDFRDQRGRTLQENLETTGLAGAAHLRALTFASGRFHGDCKLSNVLALATPGRQTIYICGPQFLQRERLDPGFTAALLIHEQLHALGLGENPPHSQEITARVISRCGR
;
A
#
# COMPACT_ATOMS: atom_id res chain seq x y z
N MET A 1 -15.57 58.39 -9.37
CA MET A 1 -15.38 58.10 -10.80
C MET A 1 -15.56 56.60 -10.99
N ALA A 2 -16.79 56.13 -11.25
CA ALA A 2 -17.41 55.92 -12.58
C ALA A 2 -16.73 54.78 -13.36
N LEU A 3 -17.37 53.77 -13.96
CA LEU A 3 -18.76 53.26 -14.05
C LEU A 3 -18.69 52.01 -14.98
N ARG A 4 -19.81 51.25 -15.07
CA ARG A 4 -20.15 50.11 -15.99
C ARG A 4 -19.79 48.72 -15.48
N ARG A 5 -20.71 47.84 -15.06
CA ARG A 5 -22.11 47.52 -15.43
C ARG A 5 -22.25 46.94 -16.85
N GLY A 6 -22.50 45.63 -16.92
CA GLY A 6 -22.95 44.90 -18.10
C GLY A 6 -23.57 43.55 -17.70
N ARG A 7 -24.88 43.55 -17.47
CA ARG A 7 -25.75 42.37 -17.40
C ARG A 7 -25.90 41.78 -18.80
N ASN A 8 -26.11 40.46 -18.91
CA ASN A 8 -27.21 39.95 -19.73
C ASN A 8 -27.66 38.56 -19.29
N ALA A 9 -28.96 38.47 -19.09
CA ALA A 9 -29.75 37.28 -18.84
C ALA A 9 -30.14 36.64 -20.18
N GLY A 10 -30.33 35.33 -20.18
CA GLY A 10 -30.94 34.58 -21.28
C GLY A 10 -31.52 33.28 -20.75
N ALA A 11 -32.84 33.25 -20.59
CA ALA A 11 -33.61 32.17 -20.02
C ALA A 11 -34.03 31.12 -21.08
N THR A 12 -33.98 29.84 -20.68
CA THR A 12 -34.92 28.70 -20.89
C THR A 12 -35.47 28.39 -22.31
N PRO A 13 -35.63 27.09 -22.69
CA PRO A 13 -36.90 26.43 -22.34
C PRO A 13 -36.82 24.94 -21.92
N VAL A 14 -37.91 24.57 -21.25
CA VAL A 14 -38.44 23.26 -20.86
C VAL A 14 -38.71 22.32 -22.05
N SER A 15 -38.49 21.01 -21.86
CA SER A 15 -39.28 19.93 -22.50
C SER A 15 -39.12 18.65 -21.67
N LYS A 16 -40.12 18.21 -20.89
CA LYS A 16 -41.26 17.31 -21.24
C LYS A 16 -40.84 15.97 -21.85
N GLY A 17 -41.22 14.88 -21.18
CA GLY A 17 -41.24 13.55 -21.80
C GLY A 17 -41.22 12.40 -20.81
N GLY A 18 -42.30 12.24 -20.02
CA GLY A 18 -42.54 10.96 -19.39
C GLY A 18 -42.84 9.89 -20.44
N ASN A 19 -42.44 8.65 -20.15
CA ASN A 19 -43.13 7.48 -20.68
C ASN A 19 -42.96 6.31 -19.72
N ARG A 20 -44.05 6.00 -19.01
CA ARG A 20 -44.30 4.69 -18.44
C ARG A 20 -44.75 3.79 -19.59
N VAL A 21 -44.05 2.68 -19.81
CA VAL A 21 -44.52 1.57 -20.64
C VAL A 21 -44.47 0.36 -19.70
N ALA A 22 -45.60 0.04 -19.07
CA ALA A 22 -46.57 -0.93 -19.54
C ALA A 22 -45.95 -2.33 -19.67
N GLY A 23 -46.37 -3.20 -18.75
CA GLY A 23 -45.85 -4.53 -18.60
C GLY A 23 -46.04 -5.42 -19.82
N ARG A 24 -45.14 -6.38 -19.96
CA ARG A 24 -45.40 -7.59 -20.74
C ARG A 24 -45.16 -8.78 -19.84
N ARG A 25 -46.27 -9.41 -19.46
CA ARG A 25 -46.34 -10.80 -18.99
C ARG A 25 -45.81 -11.67 -20.13
N TRP A 26 -44.72 -12.38 -19.90
CA TRP A 26 -44.26 -13.46 -20.75
C TRP A 26 -44.15 -14.73 -19.93
N ALA A 27 -44.54 -15.81 -20.60
CA ALA A 27 -44.90 -17.10 -20.07
C ALA A 27 -43.83 -17.73 -19.16
N LEU A 28 -44.31 -18.35 -18.09
CA LEU A 28 -43.58 -19.36 -17.32
C LEU A 28 -43.29 -20.55 -18.24
N VAL A 29 -42.08 -20.61 -18.78
CA VAL A 29 -41.51 -21.87 -19.28
C VAL A 29 -41.02 -22.61 -18.05
N LEU A 30 -41.75 -23.66 -17.66
CA LEU A 30 -41.32 -24.60 -16.64
C LEU A 30 -40.19 -25.45 -17.25
N VAL A 31 -38.95 -25.00 -17.08
CA VAL A 31 -37.79 -25.87 -17.29
C VAL A 31 -37.70 -26.76 -16.05
N LEU A 32 -37.91 -28.06 -16.24
CA LEU A 32 -37.59 -29.07 -15.24
C LEU A 32 -36.07 -29.06 -15.04
N LEU A 33 -35.60 -28.32 -14.04
CA LEU A 33 -34.25 -28.47 -13.52
C LEU A 33 -34.18 -29.81 -12.80
N SER A 34 -33.54 -30.80 -13.43
CA SER A 34 -33.04 -31.96 -12.72
C SER A 34 -32.07 -31.47 -11.64
N ALA A 35 -32.45 -31.62 -10.38
CA ALA A 35 -31.56 -31.43 -9.24
C ALA A 35 -30.59 -32.60 -9.22
N ASP A 36 -29.50 -32.48 -9.97
CA ASP A 36 -28.34 -33.35 -9.77
C ASP A 36 -27.71 -32.89 -8.46
N ALA A 37 -27.98 -33.62 -7.38
CA ALA A 37 -27.41 -33.34 -6.08
C ALA A 37 -25.89 -33.60 -6.17
N PRO A 38 -25.02 -32.57 -6.05
CA PRO A 38 -23.60 -32.85 -5.94
C PRO A 38 -23.39 -33.62 -4.63
N ALA A 39 -22.71 -34.76 -4.75
CA ALA A 39 -22.27 -35.54 -3.60
C ALA A 39 -21.56 -34.61 -2.60
N PRO A 40 -21.70 -34.82 -1.28
CA PRO A 40 -20.91 -34.09 -0.31
C PRO A 40 -19.44 -34.43 -0.56
N ALA A 41 -18.69 -33.46 -1.08
CA ALA A 41 -17.25 -33.52 -1.05
C ALA A 41 -16.86 -33.61 0.42
N THR A 42 -16.37 -34.78 0.82
CA THR A 42 -15.63 -34.95 2.07
C THR A 42 -14.36 -34.13 1.95
N ASP A 43 -14.46 -32.84 2.28
CA ASP A 43 -13.32 -31.97 2.50
C ASP A 43 -12.54 -32.50 3.71
N LEU A 44 -11.60 -33.38 3.44
CA LEU A 44 -10.42 -33.49 4.29
C LEU A 44 -9.73 -32.12 4.25
N PRO A 45 -9.34 -31.52 5.39
CA PRO A 45 -8.59 -30.27 5.40
C PRO A 45 -7.19 -30.52 4.80
N GLY A 46 -7.12 -30.46 3.47
CA GLY A 46 -5.89 -30.41 2.73
C GLY A 46 -5.20 -29.09 3.04
N LEU A 47 -3.99 -29.17 3.62
CA LEU A 47 -3.03 -28.08 3.59
C LEU A 47 -3.03 -27.49 2.18
N ARG A 48 -3.41 -26.21 2.04
CA ARG A 48 -3.26 -25.48 0.78
C ARG A 48 -1.79 -25.57 0.33
N PRO A 49 -1.47 -26.29 -0.76
CA PRO A 49 -0.12 -26.30 -1.29
C PRO A 49 0.13 -24.93 -1.90
N GLY A 50 0.99 -24.12 -1.28
CA GLY A 50 1.41 -22.84 -1.87
C GLY A 50 1.66 -21.69 -0.91
N LEU A 51 1.20 -21.76 0.35
CA LEU A 51 1.60 -20.77 1.36
C LEU A 51 2.97 -21.17 1.91
N ARG A 52 4.04 -20.65 1.29
CA ARG A 52 5.36 -20.68 1.95
C ARG A 52 5.21 -19.97 3.29
N PRO A 53 5.54 -20.62 4.42
CA PRO A 53 5.48 -19.97 5.72
C PRO A 53 6.29 -18.68 5.67
N VAL A 54 5.69 -17.58 6.14
CA VAL A 54 6.44 -16.34 6.37
C VAL A 54 7.56 -16.68 7.34
N GLN A 55 8.80 -16.52 6.89
CA GLN A 55 9.94 -16.96 7.68
C GLN A 55 10.18 -16.01 8.84
N ALA A 56 10.29 -16.59 10.04
CA ALA A 56 10.59 -15.85 11.25
C ALA A 56 11.97 -15.18 11.14
N LEU A 57 12.05 -13.96 11.67
CA LEU A 57 13.30 -13.25 11.86
C LEU A 57 14.07 -13.80 13.07
N ASP A 58 15.40 -13.87 12.94
CA ASP A 58 16.29 -14.20 14.05
C ASP A 58 16.14 -13.18 15.18
N ARG A 59 16.28 -13.65 16.43
CA ARG A 59 16.05 -12.81 17.62
C ARG A 59 16.81 -11.48 17.62
N PRO A 60 18.12 -11.42 17.26
CA PRO A 60 18.84 -10.14 17.22
C PRO A 60 18.27 -9.17 16.19
N VAL A 61 17.87 -9.68 15.01
CA VAL A 61 17.27 -8.87 13.94
C VAL A 61 15.92 -8.33 14.39
N ARG A 62 15.09 -9.11 15.07
CA ARG A 62 13.80 -8.63 15.61
C ARG A 62 13.94 -7.47 16.58
N ILE A 63 14.95 -7.52 17.45
CA ILE A 63 15.19 -6.45 18.44
C ILE A 63 15.64 -5.16 17.74
N SER A 64 16.57 -5.25 16.78
CA SER A 64 16.98 -4.09 15.98
C SER A 64 15.84 -3.55 15.11
N LEU A 65 15.06 -4.43 14.49
CA LEU A 65 13.90 -4.04 13.69
C LEU A 65 12.86 -3.30 14.53
N ALA A 66 12.54 -3.79 15.73
CA ALA A 66 11.60 -3.11 16.62
C ALA A 66 12.04 -1.67 16.91
N ARG A 67 13.32 -1.45 17.24
CA ARG A 67 13.87 -0.10 17.46
C ARG A 67 13.78 0.79 16.22
N ALA A 68 14.08 0.25 15.05
CA ALA A 68 13.98 0.99 13.79
C ALA A 68 12.52 1.35 13.44
N ILE A 69 11.56 0.45 13.71
CA ILE A 69 10.12 0.72 13.52
C ILE A 69 9.67 1.85 14.45
N GLU A 70 10.04 1.81 15.73
CA GLU A 70 9.70 2.89 16.67
C GLU A 70 10.25 4.23 16.21
N LEU A 71 11.53 4.29 15.82
CA LEU A 71 12.16 5.51 15.34
C LEU A 71 11.49 6.04 14.06
N ALA A 72 11.17 5.15 13.11
CA ALA A 72 10.45 5.50 11.90
C ALA A 72 9.03 6.01 12.18
N ALA A 73 8.32 5.36 13.11
CA ALA A 73 6.98 5.78 13.54
C ALA A 73 7.02 7.18 14.18
N THR A 74 7.96 7.46 15.08
CA THR A 74 8.14 8.80 15.67
C THR A 74 8.44 9.85 14.60
N LYS A 75 9.27 9.54 13.60
CA LYS A 75 9.51 10.45 12.47
C LYS A 75 8.21 10.77 11.73
N LEU A 76 7.40 9.75 11.43
CA LEU A 76 6.12 9.86 10.73
C LEU A 76 5.04 10.62 11.51
N GLU A 77 5.20 10.88 12.80
CA GLU A 77 4.31 11.77 13.56
C GLU A 77 4.60 13.25 13.26
N GLY A 78 5.81 13.58 12.80
CA GLY A 78 6.21 14.93 12.42
C GLY A 78 5.50 15.42 11.15
N ALA A 79 5.00 16.66 11.17
CA ALA A 79 4.25 17.26 10.05
C ALA A 79 5.01 17.20 8.72
N ARG A 80 6.30 17.60 8.71
CA ARG A 80 7.14 17.58 7.50
C ARG A 80 7.39 16.17 6.97
N CYS A 81 7.51 15.17 7.84
CA CYS A 81 7.74 13.80 7.41
C CYS A 81 6.49 13.20 6.77
N ARG A 82 5.28 13.50 7.28
CA ARG A 82 4.01 13.03 6.70
C ARG A 82 3.81 13.47 5.25
N GLU A 83 4.36 14.62 4.86
CA GLU A 83 4.29 15.10 3.47
C GLU A 83 4.92 14.14 2.46
N VAL A 84 5.78 13.21 2.91
CA VAL A 84 6.42 12.21 2.03
C VAL A 84 5.39 11.35 1.29
N PHE A 85 4.21 11.09 1.88
CA PHE A 85 3.16 10.31 1.22
C PHE A 85 2.50 11.06 0.06
N SER A 86 2.57 12.38 0.05
CA SER A 86 2.06 13.23 -1.05
C SER A 86 3.11 13.50 -2.12
N ASP A 87 4.40 13.24 -1.86
CA ASP A 87 5.50 13.48 -2.80
C ASP A 87 5.52 12.49 -3.98
N PHE A 88 4.85 11.34 -3.83
CA PHE A 88 4.92 10.22 -4.78
C PHE A 88 3.55 9.76 -5.25
N ARG A 89 3.53 9.12 -6.43
CA ARG A 89 2.34 8.52 -7.02
C ARG A 89 2.58 7.05 -7.38
N ASP A 90 1.54 6.24 -7.28
CA ASP A 90 1.51 4.87 -7.78
C ASP A 90 1.41 4.83 -9.32
N GLN A 91 1.46 3.62 -9.89
CA GLN A 91 1.36 3.42 -11.35
C GLN A 91 0.00 3.84 -11.94
N ARG A 92 -1.02 4.05 -11.10
CA ARG A 92 -2.35 4.52 -11.49
C ARG A 92 -2.48 6.03 -11.35
N GLY A 93 -1.41 6.73 -10.97
CA GLY A 93 -1.36 8.18 -10.79
C GLY A 93 -1.92 8.67 -9.47
N ARG A 94 -2.32 7.79 -8.54
CA ARG A 94 -2.80 8.19 -7.21
C ARG A 94 -1.62 8.47 -6.29
N THR A 95 -1.72 9.48 -5.45
CA THR A 95 -0.73 9.73 -4.41
C THR A 95 -0.69 8.58 -3.42
N LEU A 96 0.47 8.39 -2.76
CA LEU A 96 0.56 7.38 -1.71
C LEU A 96 -0.25 7.78 -0.47
N GLN A 97 -0.51 9.08 -0.28
CA GLN A 97 -1.43 9.60 0.74
C GLN A 97 -2.87 9.10 0.48
N GLU A 98 -3.38 9.18 -0.75
CA GLU A 98 -4.68 8.60 -1.12
C GLU A 98 -4.71 7.08 -0.87
N ASN A 99 -3.61 6.37 -1.20
CA ASN A 99 -3.52 4.94 -0.94
C ASN A 99 -3.51 4.61 0.56
N LEU A 100 -2.79 5.39 1.37
CA LEU A 100 -2.76 5.27 2.82
C LEU A 100 -4.15 5.50 3.43
N GLU A 101 -4.90 6.48 2.93
CA GLU A 101 -6.27 6.76 3.37
C GLU A 101 -7.20 5.57 3.11
N THR A 102 -7.01 4.82 2.02
CA THR A 102 -7.80 3.59 1.77
C THR A 102 -7.58 2.50 2.81
N THR A 103 -6.47 2.51 3.55
CA THR A 103 -6.24 1.56 4.65
C THR A 103 -6.92 2.01 5.94
N GLY A 104 -7.40 3.26 6.03
CA GLY A 104 -7.97 3.84 7.24
C GLY A 104 -6.95 4.07 8.37
N LEU A 105 -5.64 4.07 8.06
CA LEU A 105 -4.58 4.20 9.06
C LEU A 105 -3.75 5.46 8.82
N ALA A 106 -3.20 6.03 9.89
CA ALA A 106 -2.14 7.03 9.79
C ALA A 106 -0.80 6.35 9.41
N GLY A 107 0.16 7.11 8.88
CA GLY A 107 1.44 6.59 8.41
C GLY A 107 2.19 5.71 9.44
N ALA A 108 2.36 6.21 10.67
CA ALA A 108 3.00 5.44 11.74
C ALA A 108 2.24 4.14 12.09
N ALA A 109 0.90 4.18 12.08
CA ALA A 109 0.06 3.02 12.35
C ALA A 109 0.11 2.00 11.20
N HIS A 110 0.11 2.46 9.95
CA HIS A 110 0.28 1.61 8.78
C HIS A 110 1.63 0.88 8.82
N LEU A 111 2.73 1.58 9.17
CA LEU A 111 4.06 0.96 9.26
C LEU A 111 4.08 -0.19 10.27
N ARG A 112 3.46 0.00 11.44
CA ARG A 112 3.35 -1.02 12.49
C ARG A 112 2.45 -2.19 12.09
N ALA A 113 1.49 -1.96 11.20
CA ALA A 113 0.58 -2.99 10.71
C ALA A 113 1.22 -3.88 9.61
N LEU A 114 2.34 -3.47 9.02
CA LEU A 114 3.05 -4.28 8.01
C LEU A 114 3.62 -5.56 8.62
N THR A 115 3.65 -6.61 7.81
CA THR A 115 4.30 -7.87 8.16
C THR A 115 5.79 -7.79 7.85
N PHE A 116 6.64 -8.14 8.81
CA PHE A 116 8.08 -8.20 8.61
C PHE A 116 8.57 -9.64 8.63
N ALA A 117 9.35 -10.02 7.63
CA ALA A 117 9.77 -11.40 7.39
C ALA A 117 11.27 -11.50 7.12
N SER A 118 11.86 -12.68 7.33
CA SER A 118 13.24 -12.94 6.95
C SER A 118 13.41 -12.96 5.42
N GLY A 119 14.31 -12.13 4.91
CA GLY A 119 14.73 -12.10 3.51
C GLY A 119 15.86 -13.07 3.17
N ARG A 120 16.30 -13.96 4.09
CA ARG A 120 17.47 -14.83 3.92
C ARG A 120 17.52 -15.62 2.61
N PHE A 121 16.37 -15.96 2.04
CA PHE A 121 16.24 -16.73 0.80
C PHE A 121 15.93 -15.87 -0.42
N HIS A 122 15.82 -14.55 -0.26
CA HIS A 122 15.68 -13.61 -1.37
C HIS A 122 17.04 -13.43 -2.05
N GLY A 123 17.07 -13.49 -3.39
CA GLY A 123 18.30 -13.31 -4.17
C GLY A 123 18.99 -11.97 -3.86
N ASP A 124 18.18 -10.92 -3.74
CA ASP A 124 18.67 -9.55 -3.49
C ASP A 124 19.29 -9.38 -2.10
N CYS A 125 18.87 -10.16 -1.09
CA CYS A 125 19.50 -10.14 0.23
C CYS A 125 20.90 -10.76 0.24
N LYS A 126 21.38 -11.30 -0.89
CA LYS A 126 22.80 -11.69 -1.06
C LYS A 126 23.67 -10.50 -1.46
N LEU A 127 23.07 -9.40 -1.92
CA LEU A 127 23.78 -8.15 -2.22
C LEU A 127 24.11 -7.42 -0.92
N SER A 128 25.32 -6.87 -0.82
CA SER A 128 25.82 -6.28 0.44
C SER A 128 25.17 -4.95 0.82
N ASN A 129 24.50 -4.29 -0.13
CA ASN A 129 23.91 -2.96 0.03
C ASN A 129 22.39 -2.97 0.23
N VAL A 130 21.74 -4.12 0.18
CA VAL A 130 20.29 -4.27 0.39
C VAL A 130 20.04 -4.62 1.86
N LEU A 131 19.18 -3.85 2.53
CA LEU A 131 18.87 -4.05 3.95
C LEU A 131 17.44 -4.55 4.16
N ALA A 132 16.52 -4.13 3.29
CA ALA A 132 15.13 -4.53 3.28
C ALA A 132 14.61 -4.47 1.84
N LEU A 133 13.46 -5.11 1.61
CA LEU A 133 12.82 -5.23 0.31
C LEU A 133 11.30 -5.26 0.51
N ALA A 134 10.59 -4.43 -0.23
CA ALA A 134 9.14 -4.51 -0.38
C ALA A 134 8.75 -4.73 -1.84
N THR A 135 7.66 -5.45 -2.05
CA THR A 135 7.02 -5.52 -3.36
C THR A 135 5.90 -4.47 -3.42
N PRO A 136 5.78 -3.68 -4.50
CA PRO A 136 4.74 -2.68 -4.62
C PRO A 136 3.34 -3.22 -4.31
N GLY A 137 2.65 -2.58 -3.36
CA GLY A 137 1.28 -2.93 -2.95
C GLY A 137 1.16 -4.18 -2.06
N ARG A 138 2.27 -4.83 -1.68
CA ARG A 138 2.26 -5.95 -0.74
C ARG A 138 2.50 -5.45 0.68
N GLN A 139 1.84 -6.08 1.65
CA GLN A 139 1.96 -5.73 3.08
C GLN A 139 3.15 -6.39 3.79
N THR A 140 4.02 -7.08 3.06
CA THR A 140 5.18 -7.77 3.63
C THR A 140 6.47 -7.08 3.22
N ILE A 141 7.30 -6.75 4.21
CA ILE A 141 8.68 -6.27 4.04
C ILE A 141 9.63 -7.40 4.44
N TYR A 142 10.53 -7.78 3.54
CA TYR A 142 11.59 -8.76 3.81
C TYR A 142 12.84 -8.04 4.31
N ILE A 143 13.40 -8.50 5.42
CA ILE A 143 14.58 -7.91 6.05
C ILE A 143 15.82 -8.77 5.75
N CYS A 144 16.87 -8.15 5.22
CA CYS A 144 18.17 -8.77 5.01
C CYS A 144 18.98 -8.71 6.31
N GLY A 145 18.81 -9.73 7.14
CA GLY A 145 19.19 -9.74 8.56
C GLY A 145 20.59 -9.21 8.90
N PRO A 146 21.69 -9.82 8.39
CA PRO A 146 23.05 -9.39 8.72
C PRO A 146 23.34 -7.94 8.34
N GLN A 147 22.97 -7.53 7.13
CA GLN A 147 23.20 -6.17 6.63
C GLN A 147 22.36 -5.14 7.40
N PHE A 148 21.08 -5.46 7.66
CA PHE A 148 20.18 -4.62 8.44
C PHE A 148 20.70 -4.41 9.86
N LEU A 149 21.10 -5.49 10.55
CA LEU A 149 21.64 -5.44 11.91
C LEU A 149 22.92 -4.60 11.97
N GLN A 150 23.82 -4.77 10.99
CA GLN A 150 25.03 -3.97 10.91
C GLN A 150 24.71 -2.49 10.70
N ARG A 151 23.81 -2.17 9.76
CA ARG A 151 23.46 -0.77 9.46
C ARG A 151 22.72 -0.10 10.60
N GLU A 152 21.75 -0.77 11.23
CA GLU A 152 20.99 -0.21 12.36
C GLU A 152 21.89 0.19 13.53
N ARG A 153 23.00 -0.53 13.77
CA ARG A 153 23.99 -0.14 14.78
C ARG A 153 24.82 1.08 14.39
N LEU A 154 25.10 1.25 13.10
CA LEU A 154 25.97 2.32 12.59
C LEU A 154 25.20 3.62 12.33
N ASP A 155 24.01 3.51 11.76
CA ASP A 155 23.16 4.62 11.35
C ASP A 155 21.68 4.23 11.56
N PRO A 156 21.19 4.24 12.82
CA PRO A 156 19.80 3.89 13.14
C PRO A 156 18.80 4.77 12.38
N GLY A 157 19.20 6.03 12.16
CA GLY A 157 18.42 7.03 11.48
C GLY A 157 18.16 6.72 10.01
N PHE A 158 19.21 6.34 9.28
CA PHE A 158 19.07 5.84 7.92
C PHE A 158 18.24 4.57 7.85
N THR A 159 18.39 3.63 8.78
CA THR A 159 17.59 2.41 8.79
C THR A 159 16.10 2.71 9.01
N ALA A 160 15.77 3.67 9.87
CA ALA A 160 14.40 4.14 10.04
C ALA A 160 13.86 4.80 8.76
N ALA A 161 14.65 5.66 8.11
CA ALA A 161 14.29 6.25 6.82
C ALA A 161 14.08 5.19 5.74
N LEU A 162 14.89 4.13 5.71
CA LEU A 162 14.71 3.02 4.80
C LEU A 162 13.40 2.26 5.07
N LEU A 163 13.00 2.04 6.33
CA LEU A 163 11.70 1.40 6.60
C LEU A 163 10.52 2.26 6.12
N ILE A 164 10.64 3.59 6.19
CA ILE A 164 9.66 4.50 5.59
C ILE A 164 9.67 4.35 4.05
N HIS A 165 10.86 4.26 3.43
CA HIS A 165 10.97 3.95 1.99
C HIS A 165 10.24 2.65 1.64
N GLU A 166 10.49 1.55 2.35
CA GLU A 166 9.81 0.27 2.09
C GLU A 166 8.29 0.37 2.29
N GLN A 167 7.84 1.20 3.23
CA GLN A 167 6.43 1.49 3.41
C GLN A 167 5.82 2.19 2.19
N LEU A 168 6.55 3.08 1.50
CA LEU A 168 6.08 3.70 0.26
C LEU A 168 5.82 2.64 -0.82
N HIS A 169 6.72 1.66 -0.94
CA HIS A 169 6.50 0.50 -1.81
C HIS A 169 5.29 -0.32 -1.35
N ALA A 170 5.12 -0.59 -0.07
CA ALA A 170 3.92 -1.27 0.44
C ALA A 170 2.62 -0.53 0.08
N LEU A 171 2.64 0.81 -0.01
CA LEU A 171 1.54 1.65 -0.48
C LEU A 171 1.37 1.69 -2.01
N GLY A 172 2.21 1.01 -2.77
CA GLY A 172 2.09 0.85 -4.22
C GLY A 172 3.06 1.68 -5.06
N LEU A 173 4.04 2.35 -4.45
CA LEU A 173 5.11 3.00 -5.20
C LEU A 173 5.90 1.95 -6.00
N GLY A 174 6.04 2.15 -7.31
CA GLY A 174 6.97 1.37 -8.12
C GLY A 174 8.40 1.91 -8.05
N GLU A 175 9.30 1.33 -8.82
CA GLU A 175 10.63 1.90 -9.06
C GLU A 175 10.84 2.13 -10.56
N ASN A 176 11.68 3.12 -10.88
CA ASN A 176 12.19 3.43 -12.22
C ASN A 176 11.10 3.83 -13.23
N PRO A 177 10.56 5.07 -13.14
CA PRO A 177 10.90 6.16 -12.21
C PRO A 177 9.95 6.28 -10.98
N PRO A 178 10.39 6.91 -9.86
CA PRO A 178 11.76 7.37 -9.54
C PRO A 178 12.70 6.20 -9.16
N HIS A 179 14.01 6.45 -9.16
CA HIS A 179 15.01 5.46 -8.73
C HIS A 179 15.03 5.30 -7.20
N SER A 180 15.36 4.10 -6.70
CA SER A 180 15.43 3.80 -5.26
C SER A 180 16.22 4.81 -4.42
N GLN A 181 17.34 5.31 -4.98
CA GLN A 181 18.18 6.33 -4.34
C GLN A 181 17.48 7.68 -4.20
N GLU A 182 16.69 8.07 -5.20
CA GLU A 182 15.91 9.32 -5.20
C GLU A 182 14.77 9.23 -4.18
N ILE A 183 14.11 8.07 -4.10
CA ILE A 183 13.08 7.80 -3.08
C ILE A 183 13.70 7.95 -1.69
N THR A 184 14.83 7.28 -1.45
CA THR A 184 15.53 7.35 -0.16
C THR A 184 15.98 8.77 0.19
N ALA A 185 16.55 9.50 -0.78
CA ALA A 185 16.97 10.88 -0.58
C ALA A 185 15.79 11.80 -0.24
N ARG A 186 14.63 11.60 -0.88
CA ARG A 186 13.42 12.34 -0.58
C ARG A 186 12.90 12.03 0.83
N VAL A 187 12.86 10.76 1.22
CA VAL A 187 12.47 10.37 2.59
C VAL A 187 13.39 11.02 3.62
N ILE A 188 14.70 10.98 3.42
CA ILE A 188 15.67 11.63 4.31
C ILE A 188 15.45 13.15 4.35
N SER A 189 15.16 13.78 3.22
CA SER A 189 14.87 15.22 3.17
C SER A 189 13.60 15.61 3.94
N ARG A 190 12.58 14.74 3.97
CA ARG A 190 11.33 14.96 4.72
C ARG A 190 11.43 14.60 6.19
N CYS A 191 12.11 13.51 6.51
CA CYS A 191 12.04 12.83 7.80
C CYS A 191 13.35 12.86 8.61
N GLY A 192 14.44 13.32 8.00
CA GLY A 192 15.79 13.27 8.57
C GLY A 192 16.37 11.85 8.62
N ARG A 193 17.70 11.78 8.81
CA ARG A 193 18.36 10.56 9.31
C ARG A 193 18.12 10.52 10.80
#